data_AF-A0A7K4K7R4-F1
#
_entry.id   AF-A0A7K4K7R4-F1
#
_cell.length_a   1.000
_cell.length_b   1.000
_cell.length_c   1.000
_cell.angle_alpha   90.00
_cell.angle_beta   90.00
_cell.angle_gamma   90.00
#
_symmetry.space_group_name_H-M   'P 1'
#
loop_
_entity.id
_entity.type
_entity.pdbx_description
1 polymer ?
#
loop_
_entity_poly.entity_id
_entity_poly.type
_entity_poly.pdbx_seq_one_letter_code
_entity_poly.pdbx_strand_id
1 'polypeptide(L)'
;GLFQRAIIQSGSALSSWAVNYQPVKYTSMLADKVGCNVLDTVDMVDCLRQKSAKELVEQDIQPARYHVAFGPVIDGDVIPDDPEILMEQGEFLNYDIMLGVNQGEGLKFVEGVVDPEDGVSGSDFDYSVSNFVDNLYGYPEGKDTLRETIKFMYTDWADRDNPETRRKTLVALFTDHQWVEPSVVTADLHARYGSPTYFYAFYHHCQSLMKPAWSDAAHGDEVPYVFGIPMIGPTDLFPCNFSKNDVMLSAVVMTYWTNFAKTGDPNKPVPQDTKFIHTKANRFEEVAWSKYNP
;
A
#
# COMPACT_ATOMS: atom_id res chain seq x y z
N GLY A 1 6.55 -23.02 8.47
CA GLY A 1 6.60 -23.67 9.81
C GLY A 1 5.41 -23.30 10.68
N LEU A 2 5.08 -22.01 10.76
CA LEU A 2 3.87 -21.50 11.43
C LEU A 2 2.71 -21.24 10.44
N PHE A 3 3.09 -20.80 9.24
CA PHE A 3 2.26 -20.73 8.06
C PHE A 3 3.08 -21.24 6.87
N GLN A 4 2.45 -21.33 5.70
CA GLN A 4 3.06 -21.85 4.48
C GLN A 4 3.05 -20.82 3.33
N ARG A 5 2.15 -19.83 3.39
CA ARG A 5 1.89 -18.90 2.29
C ARG A 5 1.55 -17.52 2.84
N ALA A 6 1.84 -16.48 2.06
CA ALA A 6 1.46 -15.11 2.36
C ALA A 6 0.76 -14.46 1.16
N ILE A 7 -0.27 -13.66 1.44
CA ILE A 7 -0.88 -12.76 0.47
C ILE A 7 -0.65 -11.33 0.99
N ILE A 8 0.03 -10.50 0.20
CA ILE A 8 0.47 -9.16 0.59
C ILE A 8 -0.20 -8.14 -0.34
N GLN A 9 -1.26 -7.51 0.16
CA GLN A 9 -2.07 -6.58 -0.62
C GLN A 9 -1.67 -5.14 -0.29
N SER A 10 -1.21 -4.39 -1.30
CA SER A 10 -0.98 -2.95 -1.19
C SER A 10 -0.07 -2.55 -0.02
N GLY A 11 0.99 -3.32 0.22
CA GLY A 11 1.95 -3.04 1.27
C GLY A 11 3.25 -3.83 1.11
N SER A 12 4.34 -3.30 1.65
CA SER A 12 5.64 -3.97 1.71
C SER A 12 6.37 -3.54 2.99
N ALA A 13 7.32 -4.35 3.42
CA ALA A 13 8.26 -3.99 4.49
C ALA A 13 9.25 -2.89 4.05
N LEU A 14 9.33 -2.57 2.75
CA LEU A 14 10.30 -1.64 2.17
C LEU A 14 9.76 -0.20 2.01
N SER A 15 8.45 0.03 2.21
CA SER A 15 7.88 1.39 2.15
C SER A 15 8.37 2.25 3.32
N SER A 16 8.53 3.57 3.11
CA SER A 16 9.02 4.53 4.12
C SER A 16 8.25 4.55 5.46
N TRP A 17 7.00 4.08 5.46
CA TRP A 17 6.12 4.01 6.62
C TRP A 17 6.03 2.61 7.26
N ALA A 18 6.75 1.61 6.75
CA ALA A 18 6.67 0.25 7.25
C ALA A 18 7.41 0.05 8.57
N VAL A 19 8.56 0.72 8.73
CA VAL A 19 9.44 0.62 9.90
C VAL A 19 9.65 1.98 10.54
N ASN A 20 9.68 2.00 11.87
CA ASN A 20 10.07 3.17 12.65
C ASN A 20 11.56 3.13 12.96
N TYR A 21 12.33 4.00 12.31
CA TYR A 21 13.77 4.15 12.55
C TYR A 21 14.13 5.08 13.71
N GLN A 22 13.14 5.73 14.35
CA GLN A 22 13.34 6.66 15.46
C GLN A 22 12.42 6.38 16.67
N PRO A 23 12.33 5.13 17.18
CA PRO A 23 11.35 4.76 18.20
C PRO A 23 11.55 5.48 19.54
N VAL A 24 12.81 5.70 19.94
CA VAL A 24 13.13 6.40 21.20
C VAL A 24 12.61 7.84 21.16
N LYS A 25 12.77 8.55 20.03
CA LYS A 25 12.30 9.93 19.84
C LYS A 25 10.80 10.05 20.09
N TYR A 26 9.99 9.22 19.44
CA TYR A 26 8.53 9.28 19.56
C TYR A 26 8.04 8.78 20.92
N THR A 27 8.72 7.80 21.52
CA THR A 27 8.43 7.33 22.87
C THR A 27 8.69 8.44 23.90
N SER A 28 9.80 9.17 23.80
CA SER A 28 10.09 10.31 24.67
C SER A 28 9.06 11.43 24.51
N MET A 29 8.66 11.76 23.27
CA MET A 29 7.60 12.75 23.03
C MET A 29 6.27 12.35 23.68
N LEU A 30 5.91 11.07 23.62
CA LEU A 30 4.72 10.55 24.31
C LEU A 30 4.86 10.66 25.82
N ALA A 31 5.99 10.22 26.36
CA ALA A 31 6.28 10.28 27.79
C ALA A 31 6.19 11.71 28.32
N ASP A 32 6.70 12.70 27.59
CA ASP A 32 6.57 14.13 27.91
C ASP A 32 5.11 14.55 28.04
N LYS A 33 4.27 14.19 27.06
CA LYS A 33 2.86 14.59 27.02
C LYS A 33 2.02 14.02 28.16
N VAL A 34 2.39 12.85 28.68
CA VAL A 34 1.69 12.21 29.80
C VAL A 34 2.40 12.39 31.14
N GLY A 35 3.46 13.20 31.21
CA GLY A 35 4.17 13.48 32.45
C GLY A 35 5.03 12.32 32.98
N CYS A 36 5.53 11.48 32.08
CA CYS A 36 6.47 10.39 32.33
C CYS A 36 7.90 10.70 31.83
N ASN A 37 8.27 11.98 31.72
CA ASN A 37 9.61 12.40 31.31
C ASN A 37 10.63 12.18 32.44
N VAL A 38 11.15 10.96 32.52
CA VAL A 38 12.26 10.59 33.37
C VAL A 38 13.43 10.13 32.50
N LEU A 39 14.67 10.39 32.97
CA LEU A 39 15.88 10.11 32.19
C LEU A 39 16.15 8.61 32.03
N ASP A 40 15.78 7.81 33.03
CA ASP A 40 15.95 6.37 32.98
C ASP A 40 14.81 5.71 32.18
N THR A 41 15.17 4.88 31.20
CA THR A 41 14.18 4.27 30.30
C THR A 41 13.30 3.22 30.98
N VAL A 42 13.80 2.53 32.01
CA VAL A 42 13.02 1.54 32.77
C VAL A 42 11.96 2.27 33.59
N ASP A 43 12.36 3.32 34.30
CA ASP A 43 11.44 4.16 35.07
C ASP A 43 10.39 4.84 34.16
N MET A 44 10.79 5.26 32.96
CA MET A 44 9.89 5.86 31.96
C MET A 44 8.81 4.85 31.55
N VAL A 45 9.22 3.62 31.21
CA VAL A 45 8.27 2.57 30.82
C VAL A 45 7.37 2.19 31.99
N ASP A 46 7.89 2.11 33.21
CA ASP A 46 7.09 1.80 34.40
C ASP A 46 6.07 2.91 34.71
N CYS A 47 6.43 4.18 34.50
CA CYS A 47 5.49 5.29 34.55
C CYS A 47 4.40 5.17 33.47
N LEU A 48 4.79 4.88 32.22
CA LEU A 48 3.84 4.70 31.10
C LEU A 48 2.85 3.55 31.37
N ARG A 49 3.30 2.45 31.98
CA ARG A 49 2.44 1.33 32.38
C ARG A 49 1.39 1.70 33.42
N GLN A 50 1.61 2.76 34.21
CA GLN A 50 0.64 3.25 35.18
C GLN A 50 -0.44 4.15 34.56
N LYS A 51 -0.25 4.61 33.31
CA LYS A 51 -1.22 5.43 32.59
C LYS A 51 -2.37 4.59 32.05
N SER A 52 -3.53 5.23 31.91
CA SER A 52 -4.65 4.58 31.24
C SER A 52 -4.38 4.49 29.73
N ALA A 53 -4.87 3.42 29.07
CA ALA A 53 -4.72 3.27 27.62
C ALA A 53 -5.31 4.47 26.85
N LYS A 54 -6.42 5.02 27.33
CA LYS A 54 -7.04 6.22 26.76
C LYS A 54 -6.10 7.42 26.81
N GLU A 55 -5.47 7.67 27.95
CA GLU A 55 -4.52 8.77 28.12
C GLU A 55 -3.32 8.64 27.18
N LEU A 56 -2.86 7.42 26.89
CA LEU A 56 -1.76 7.18 25.95
C LEU A 56 -2.19 7.39 24.49
N VAL A 57 -3.35 6.83 24.09
CA VAL A 57 -3.79 6.83 22.69
C VAL A 57 -4.31 8.19 22.22
N GLU A 58 -4.85 9.01 23.12
CA GLU A 58 -5.37 10.35 22.78
C GLU A 58 -4.26 11.39 22.54
N GLN A 59 -2.99 11.02 22.72
CA GLN A 59 -1.88 11.95 22.49
C GLN A 59 -1.58 12.15 21.01
N ASP A 60 -1.47 13.41 20.63
CA ASP A 60 -1.10 13.81 19.27
C ASP A 60 0.42 13.70 19.06
N ILE A 61 0.90 12.56 18.56
CA ILE A 61 2.31 12.31 18.23
C ILE A 61 2.46 12.21 16.71
N GLN A 62 2.90 13.32 16.10
CA GLN A 62 3.05 13.42 14.65
C GLN A 62 4.46 12.99 14.20
N PRO A 63 4.58 11.94 13.36
CA PRO A 63 5.85 11.60 12.74
C PRO A 63 6.23 12.59 11.64
N ALA A 64 7.46 12.45 11.14
CA ALA A 64 7.80 13.06 9.85
C ALA A 64 6.82 12.58 8.76
N ARG A 65 6.52 13.43 7.78
CA ARG A 65 5.58 13.09 6.70
C ARG A 65 6.03 11.81 6.00
N TYR A 66 5.09 10.91 5.70
CA TYR A 66 5.32 9.60 5.08
C TYR A 66 6.10 8.57 5.92
N HIS A 67 6.30 8.85 7.21
CA HIS A 67 6.90 7.93 8.16
C HIS A 67 5.91 7.60 9.29
N VAL A 68 6.25 6.63 10.13
CA VAL A 68 5.42 6.17 11.24
C VAL A 68 6.06 6.50 12.60
N ALA A 69 5.23 6.91 13.57
CA ALA A 69 5.69 7.22 14.94
C ALA A 69 5.76 5.98 15.84
N PHE A 70 4.78 5.08 15.71
CA PHE A 70 4.70 3.83 16.45
C PHE A 70 4.33 2.69 15.49
N GLY A 71 5.23 1.72 15.38
CA GLY A 71 5.14 0.61 14.42
C GLY A 71 6.29 -0.39 14.66
N PRO A 72 6.52 -1.33 13.74
CA PRO A 72 7.68 -2.21 13.78
C PRO A 72 9.00 -1.43 13.91
N VAL A 73 9.98 -2.01 14.61
CA VAL A 73 11.32 -1.45 14.82
C VAL A 73 12.36 -2.54 14.54
N ILE A 74 13.56 -2.15 14.13
CA ILE A 74 14.71 -3.05 14.03
C ILE A 74 15.26 -3.24 15.44
N ASP A 75 14.86 -4.32 16.10
CA ASP A 75 15.24 -4.65 17.47
C ASP A 75 16.45 -5.59 17.56
N GLY A 76 16.85 -6.20 16.43
CA GLY A 76 17.94 -7.16 16.37
C GLY A 76 17.56 -8.57 16.83
N ASP A 77 16.27 -8.83 17.08
CA ASP A 77 15.75 -10.13 17.51
C ASP A 77 14.54 -10.54 16.67
N VAL A 78 13.40 -9.86 16.81
CA VAL A 78 12.21 -10.11 15.99
C VAL A 78 12.43 -9.65 14.55
N ILE A 79 13.01 -8.47 14.37
CA ILE A 79 13.48 -7.91 13.10
C ILE A 79 15.01 -7.77 13.21
N PRO A 80 15.78 -8.74 12.69
CA PRO A 80 17.23 -8.80 12.92
C PRO A 80 18.03 -7.64 12.34
N ASP A 81 17.62 -7.11 11.18
CA ASP A 81 18.28 -6.02 10.47
C ASP A 81 17.26 -5.27 9.60
N ASP A 82 17.70 -4.28 8.83
CA ASP A 82 16.86 -3.56 7.88
C ASP A 82 16.16 -4.53 6.89
N PRO A 83 14.83 -4.41 6.68
CA PRO A 83 14.11 -5.28 5.76
C PRO A 83 14.68 -5.31 4.33
N GLU A 84 15.26 -4.22 3.83
CA GLU A 84 15.90 -4.19 2.51
C GLU A 84 17.12 -5.12 2.51
N ILE A 85 17.99 -5.02 3.53
CA ILE A 85 19.18 -5.87 3.70
C ILE A 85 18.77 -7.35 3.82
N LEU A 86 17.76 -7.66 4.65
CA LEU A 86 17.28 -9.03 4.85
C LEU A 86 16.75 -9.63 3.54
N MET A 87 15.98 -8.85 2.77
CA MET A 87 15.44 -9.30 1.49
C MET A 87 16.53 -9.47 0.43
N GLU A 88 17.50 -8.56 0.37
CA GLU A 88 18.66 -8.66 -0.53
C GLU A 88 19.51 -9.89 -0.25
N GLN A 89 19.67 -10.28 1.02
CA GLN A 89 20.43 -11.46 1.45
C GLN A 89 19.63 -12.76 1.35
N GLY A 90 18.31 -12.68 1.10
CA GLY A 90 17.44 -13.86 1.06
C GLY A 90 17.14 -14.43 2.45
N GLU A 91 17.22 -13.61 3.49
CA GLU A 91 16.96 -13.98 4.90
C GLU A 91 15.45 -14.10 5.20
N PHE A 92 14.78 -14.95 4.42
CA PHE A 92 13.39 -15.33 4.61
C PHE A 92 13.20 -16.81 4.28
N LEU A 93 12.22 -17.45 4.91
CA LEU A 93 11.86 -18.81 4.53
C LEU A 93 11.14 -18.81 3.17
N ASN A 94 11.36 -19.85 2.37
CA ASN A 94 10.68 -20.02 1.08
C ASN A 94 9.18 -20.29 1.30
N TYR A 95 8.37 -19.24 1.18
CA TYR A 95 6.91 -19.29 1.22
C TYR A 95 6.37 -19.19 -0.21
N ASP A 96 5.15 -19.70 -0.44
CA ASP A 96 4.41 -19.22 -1.62
C ASP A 96 3.92 -17.80 -1.32
N ILE A 97 4.22 -16.83 -2.19
CA ILE A 97 3.75 -15.44 -2.04
C ILE A 97 2.87 -15.01 -3.22
N MET A 98 1.75 -14.38 -2.89
CA MET A 98 0.97 -13.56 -3.80
C MET A 98 1.05 -12.11 -3.31
N LEU A 99 1.33 -11.18 -4.20
CA LEU A 99 1.39 -9.76 -3.85
C LEU A 99 0.87 -8.88 -4.98
N GLY A 100 0.52 -7.64 -4.66
CA GLY A 100 0.05 -6.71 -5.69
C GLY A 100 -0.40 -5.38 -5.13
N VAL A 101 -0.81 -4.52 -6.06
CA VAL A 101 -1.13 -3.11 -5.83
C VAL A 101 -2.38 -2.71 -6.60
N ASN A 102 -3.00 -1.61 -6.21
CA ASN A 102 -4.12 -1.00 -6.90
C ASN A 102 -3.62 0.08 -7.87
N GLN A 103 -4.41 0.39 -8.90
CA GLN A 103 -4.02 1.33 -9.95
C GLN A 103 -3.69 2.75 -9.45
N GLY A 104 -4.42 3.23 -8.44
CA GLY A 104 -4.36 4.61 -7.94
C GLY A 104 -4.28 4.69 -6.42
N GLU A 105 -3.42 3.87 -5.80
CA GLU A 105 -3.16 3.83 -4.35
C GLU A 105 -3.05 5.24 -3.74
N GLY A 106 -2.30 6.11 -4.41
CA GLY A 106 -1.99 7.47 -3.97
C GLY A 106 -3.11 8.49 -4.10
N LEU A 107 -4.39 8.10 -4.19
CA LEU A 107 -5.53 9.03 -4.33
C LEU A 107 -5.49 10.17 -3.31
N LYS A 108 -5.18 9.87 -2.05
CA LYS A 108 -5.15 10.85 -0.95
C LYS A 108 -3.99 11.84 -1.02
N PHE A 109 -2.97 11.56 -1.83
CA PHE A 109 -1.83 12.46 -2.01
C PHE A 109 -2.22 13.77 -2.70
N VAL A 110 -3.17 13.69 -3.65
CA VAL A 110 -3.56 14.86 -4.47
C VAL A 110 -4.79 15.59 -3.93
N GLU A 111 -5.52 15.03 -2.97
CA GLU A 111 -6.82 15.55 -2.49
C GLU A 111 -6.81 17.05 -2.11
N GLY A 112 -5.68 17.56 -1.59
CA GLY A 112 -5.54 18.97 -1.21
C GLY A 112 -5.14 19.93 -2.33
N VAL A 113 -4.84 19.44 -3.53
CA VAL A 113 -4.33 20.23 -4.68
C VAL A 113 -5.15 20.06 -5.95
N VAL A 114 -6.20 19.22 -5.93
CA VAL A 114 -7.15 19.11 -7.04
C VAL A 114 -8.13 20.28 -7.00
N ASP A 115 -8.30 20.96 -8.14
CA ASP A 115 -9.25 22.05 -8.31
C ASP A 115 -10.69 21.56 -8.58
N PRO A 116 -11.71 22.44 -8.58
CA PRO A 116 -13.10 22.04 -8.84
C PRO A 116 -13.38 21.48 -10.25
N GLU A 117 -12.43 21.61 -11.19
CA GLU A 117 -12.50 21.06 -12.54
C GLU A 117 -11.70 19.74 -12.65
N ASP A 118 -11.39 19.12 -11.50
CA ASP A 118 -10.65 17.86 -11.39
C ASP A 118 -9.22 17.90 -11.94
N GLY A 119 -8.64 19.11 -12.03
CA GLY A 119 -7.28 19.37 -12.50
C GLY A 119 -6.28 19.62 -11.39
N VAL A 120 -4.99 19.61 -11.73
CA VAL A 120 -3.89 20.11 -10.89
C VAL A 120 -3.14 21.18 -11.66
N SER A 121 -2.85 22.31 -11.02
CA SER A 121 -2.09 23.40 -11.61
C SER A 121 -0.60 23.03 -11.77
N GLY A 122 0.12 23.68 -12.69
CA GLY A 122 1.57 23.45 -12.85
C GLY A 122 2.36 23.79 -11.57
N SER A 123 1.96 24.86 -10.87
CA SER A 123 2.58 25.26 -9.60
C SER A 123 2.33 24.25 -8.48
N ASP A 124 1.12 23.69 -8.39
CA ASP A 124 0.80 22.69 -7.38
C ASP A 124 1.49 21.35 -7.66
N PHE A 125 1.62 20.99 -8.93
CA PHE A 125 2.43 19.85 -9.36
C PHE A 125 3.90 20.03 -8.90
N ASP A 126 4.53 21.14 -9.28
CA ASP A 126 5.92 21.43 -8.93
C ASP A 126 6.13 21.45 -7.41
N TYR A 127 5.22 22.08 -6.66
CA TYR A 127 5.25 22.12 -5.21
C TYR A 127 5.12 20.72 -4.61
N SER A 128 4.17 19.92 -5.09
CA SER A 128 3.90 18.58 -4.57
C SER A 128 5.08 17.64 -4.79
N VAL A 129 5.68 17.65 -5.99
CA VAL A 129 6.90 16.88 -6.30
C VAL A 129 8.07 17.34 -5.43
N SER A 130 8.25 18.66 -5.28
CA SER A 130 9.33 19.21 -4.45
C SER A 130 9.18 18.80 -2.99
N ASN A 131 7.98 18.94 -2.43
CA ASN A 131 7.66 18.58 -1.06
C ASN A 131 7.82 17.07 -0.83
N PHE A 132 7.40 16.24 -1.78
CA PHE A 132 7.59 14.80 -1.76
C PHE A 132 9.07 14.44 -1.65
N VAL A 133 9.91 14.98 -2.54
CA VAL A 133 11.36 14.73 -2.54
C VAL A 133 12.00 15.18 -1.23
N ASP A 134 11.61 16.35 -0.73
CA ASP A 134 12.12 16.91 0.52
C ASP A 134 11.84 16.00 1.73
N ASN A 135 10.66 15.38 1.80
CA ASN A 135 10.25 14.57 2.94
C ASN A 135 10.81 13.14 2.92
N LEU A 136 11.07 12.57 1.74
CA LEU A 136 11.54 11.18 1.61
C LEU A 136 13.05 11.06 1.46
N TYR A 137 13.67 11.99 0.73
CA TYR A 137 15.11 11.94 0.46
C TYR A 137 15.91 12.92 1.33
N GLY A 138 15.25 13.83 2.05
CA GLY A 138 15.92 14.83 2.89
C GLY A 138 16.67 15.87 2.05
N TYR A 139 17.95 16.10 2.35
CA TYR A 139 18.82 17.02 1.59
C TYR A 139 20.12 16.34 1.15
N PRO A 140 20.05 15.37 0.22
CA PRO A 140 21.23 14.69 -0.29
C PRO A 140 22.03 15.61 -1.23
N GLU A 141 23.31 15.30 -1.44
CA GLU A 141 24.06 15.90 -2.55
C GLU A 141 23.32 15.58 -3.87
N GLY A 142 23.07 16.60 -4.70
CA GLY A 142 22.33 16.42 -5.96
C GLY A 142 20.80 16.44 -5.84
N LYS A 143 20.23 16.86 -4.70
CA LYS A 143 18.76 16.98 -4.51
C LYS A 143 18.04 17.71 -5.64
N ASP A 144 18.60 18.82 -6.11
CA ASP A 144 17.97 19.60 -7.17
C ASP A 144 17.94 18.82 -8.49
N THR A 145 19.00 18.05 -8.78
CA THR A 145 19.00 17.12 -9.91
C THR A 145 17.91 16.05 -9.74
N LEU A 146 17.81 15.42 -8.57
CA LEU A 146 16.78 14.42 -8.30
C LEU A 146 15.37 15.00 -8.51
N ARG A 147 15.10 16.18 -7.95
CA ARG A 147 13.81 16.86 -8.08
C ARG A 147 13.45 17.17 -9.53
N GLU A 148 14.38 17.77 -10.27
CA GLU A 148 14.14 18.14 -11.67
C GLU A 148 14.00 16.90 -12.56
N THR A 149 14.74 15.82 -12.28
CA THR A 149 14.56 14.53 -12.95
C THR A 149 13.18 13.93 -12.67
N ILE A 150 12.72 13.91 -11.41
CA ILE A 150 11.39 13.37 -11.08
C ILE A 150 10.29 14.19 -11.76
N LYS A 151 10.35 15.52 -11.71
CA LYS A 151 9.40 16.39 -12.44
C LYS A 151 9.40 16.07 -13.93
N PHE A 152 10.58 15.88 -14.52
CA PHE A 152 10.73 15.54 -15.92
C PHE A 152 10.08 14.18 -16.26
N MET A 153 10.31 13.16 -15.42
CA MET A 153 9.79 11.80 -15.64
C MET A 153 8.27 11.72 -15.50
N TYR A 154 7.67 12.51 -14.59
CA TYR A 154 6.23 12.53 -14.33
C TYR A 154 5.48 13.66 -15.06
N THR A 155 6.15 14.35 -15.97
CA THR A 155 5.48 15.24 -16.94
C THR A 155 5.13 14.42 -18.17
N ASP A 156 3.84 14.36 -18.53
CA ASP A 156 3.45 13.87 -19.85
C ASP A 156 3.81 14.91 -20.90
N TRP A 157 4.93 14.71 -21.61
CA TRP A 157 5.41 15.66 -22.61
C TRP A 157 4.53 15.73 -23.87
N ALA A 158 3.66 14.75 -24.10
CA ALA A 158 2.72 14.77 -25.22
C ALA A 158 1.46 15.58 -24.90
N ASP A 159 1.11 15.73 -23.61
CA ASP A 159 -0.09 16.45 -23.15
C ASP A 159 0.20 17.35 -21.92
N ARG A 160 1.35 18.04 -21.95
CA ARG A 160 1.96 18.75 -20.81
C ARG A 160 1.05 19.77 -20.13
N ASP A 161 0.22 20.44 -20.93
CA ASP A 161 -0.59 21.55 -20.45
C ASP A 161 -1.93 21.09 -19.84
N ASN A 162 -2.29 19.81 -19.98
CA ASN A 162 -3.53 19.25 -19.46
C ASN A 162 -3.52 19.08 -17.93
N PRO A 163 -4.38 19.82 -17.19
CA PRO A 163 -4.44 19.75 -15.74
C PRO A 163 -4.86 18.37 -15.19
N GLU A 164 -5.74 17.64 -15.89
CA GLU A 164 -6.15 16.29 -15.48
C GLU A 164 -5.00 15.30 -15.64
N THR A 165 -4.21 15.43 -16.72
CA THR A 165 -3.03 14.59 -16.95
C THR A 165 -2.00 14.82 -15.85
N ARG A 166 -1.76 16.07 -15.44
CA ARG A 166 -0.92 16.38 -14.27
C ARG A 166 -1.45 15.76 -12.98
N ARG A 167 -2.77 15.76 -12.75
CA ARG A 167 -3.38 15.08 -11.60
C ARG A 167 -3.08 13.59 -11.63
N LYS A 168 -3.28 12.93 -12.80
CA LYS A 168 -3.03 11.50 -12.97
C LYS A 168 -1.56 11.14 -12.74
N THR A 169 -0.62 11.89 -13.30
CA THR A 169 0.82 11.61 -13.10
C THR A 169 1.28 11.90 -11.67
N LEU A 170 0.66 12.86 -10.96
CA LEU A 170 0.95 13.12 -9.56
C LEU A 170 0.43 11.99 -8.63
N VAL A 171 -0.76 11.44 -8.92
CA VAL A 171 -1.23 10.20 -8.27
C VAL A 171 -0.30 9.04 -8.57
N ALA A 172 0.12 8.88 -9.83
CA ALA A 172 1.05 7.84 -10.25
C ALA A 172 2.39 7.94 -9.51
N LEU A 173 2.99 9.13 -9.41
CA LEU A 173 4.25 9.33 -8.67
C LEU A 173 4.20 8.79 -7.24
N PHE A 174 3.12 9.10 -6.52
CA PHE A 174 3.00 8.65 -5.14
C PHE A 174 2.65 7.17 -5.05
N THR A 175 1.82 6.67 -5.97
CA THR A 175 1.48 5.24 -6.09
C THR A 175 2.73 4.41 -6.37
N ASP A 176 3.54 4.85 -7.34
CA ASP A 176 4.73 4.18 -7.81
C ASP A 176 5.74 4.05 -6.67
N HIS A 177 6.10 5.17 -6.04
CA HIS A 177 7.14 5.16 -5.01
C HIS A 177 6.72 4.43 -3.73
N GLN A 178 5.48 4.61 -3.29
CA GLN A 178 5.08 4.10 -1.98
C GLN A 178 4.55 2.66 -2.01
N TRP A 179 4.06 2.18 -3.16
CA TRP A 179 3.44 0.86 -3.30
C TRP A 179 4.02 0.03 -4.44
N VAL A 180 4.09 0.55 -5.68
CA VAL A 180 4.50 -0.25 -6.84
C VAL A 180 5.95 -0.69 -6.72
N GLU A 181 6.87 0.25 -6.55
CA GLU A 181 8.31 -0.02 -6.45
C GLU A 181 8.63 -0.97 -5.29
N PRO A 182 8.16 -0.73 -4.04
CA PRO A 182 8.41 -1.65 -2.93
C PRO A 182 7.85 -3.06 -3.19
N SER A 183 6.68 -3.15 -3.83
CA SER A 183 6.06 -4.44 -4.15
C SER A 183 6.80 -5.18 -5.26
N VAL A 184 7.28 -4.48 -6.29
CA VAL A 184 8.08 -5.07 -7.37
C VAL A 184 9.43 -5.53 -6.84
N VAL A 185 10.13 -4.72 -6.04
CA VAL A 185 11.40 -5.13 -5.40
C VAL A 185 11.19 -6.35 -4.51
N THR A 186 10.09 -6.39 -3.75
CA THR A 186 9.70 -7.56 -2.94
C THR A 186 9.48 -8.80 -3.82
N ALA A 187 8.78 -8.66 -4.94
CA ALA A 187 8.49 -9.74 -5.88
C ALA A 187 9.77 -10.27 -6.55
N ASP A 188 10.65 -9.36 -6.99
CA ASP A 188 11.93 -9.64 -7.65
C ASP A 188 12.84 -10.44 -6.74
N LEU A 189 13.06 -9.96 -5.51
CA LEU A 189 13.92 -10.63 -4.54
C LEU A 189 13.34 -12.00 -4.16
N HIS A 190 12.04 -12.08 -3.88
CA HIS A 190 11.40 -13.34 -3.53
C HIS A 190 11.49 -14.40 -4.66
N ALA A 191 11.22 -13.99 -5.91
CA ALA A 191 11.30 -14.87 -7.08
C ALA A 191 12.74 -15.27 -7.42
N ARG A 192 13.71 -14.35 -7.27
CA ARG A 192 15.14 -14.60 -7.52
C ARG A 192 15.71 -15.68 -6.61
N TYR A 193 15.23 -15.76 -5.37
CA TYR A 193 15.58 -16.83 -4.42
C TYR A 193 14.80 -18.15 -4.65
N GLY A 194 14.06 -18.27 -5.76
CA GLY A 194 13.42 -19.52 -6.19
C GLY A 194 12.08 -19.81 -5.53
N SER A 195 11.49 -18.82 -4.85
CA SER A 195 10.22 -18.97 -4.14
C SER A 195 9.03 -18.71 -5.08
N PRO A 196 7.92 -19.48 -5.00
CA PRO A 196 6.77 -19.25 -5.88
C PRO A 196 6.11 -17.90 -5.64
N THR A 197 6.17 -17.01 -6.64
CA THR A 197 5.63 -15.65 -6.57
C THR A 197 4.51 -15.45 -7.60
N TYR A 198 3.44 -14.77 -7.22
CA TYR A 198 2.39 -14.30 -8.14
C TYR A 198 2.13 -12.81 -7.89
N PHE A 199 2.11 -12.03 -8.96
CA PHE A 199 1.89 -10.59 -8.87
C PHE A 199 0.54 -10.19 -9.50
N TYR A 200 -0.23 -9.31 -8.86
CA TYR A 200 -1.41 -8.71 -9.45
C TYR A 200 -1.32 -7.18 -9.46
N ALA A 201 -2.10 -6.58 -10.36
CA ALA A 201 -2.40 -5.17 -10.29
C ALA A 201 -3.92 -5.00 -10.45
N PHE A 202 -4.55 -4.26 -9.53
CA PHE A 202 -6.00 -4.19 -9.39
C PHE A 202 -6.53 -2.88 -10.01
N TYR A 203 -7.28 -3.02 -11.10
CA TYR A 203 -7.75 -1.92 -11.96
C TYR A 203 -9.28 -1.78 -11.94
N HIS A 204 -9.94 -2.21 -10.86
CA HIS A 204 -11.39 -2.14 -10.73
C HIS A 204 -11.78 -1.66 -9.34
N HIS A 205 -12.87 -0.93 -9.24
CA HIS A 205 -13.47 -0.56 -7.96
C HIS A 205 -14.96 -0.30 -8.14
N CYS A 206 -15.68 -0.25 -7.01
CA CYS A 206 -17.08 0.12 -7.00
C CYS A 206 -17.23 1.63 -7.08
N GLN A 207 -18.33 2.08 -7.68
CA GLN A 207 -18.69 3.49 -7.61
C GLN A 207 -19.24 3.81 -6.21
N SER A 208 -18.68 4.85 -5.59
CA SER A 208 -19.08 5.37 -4.29
C SER A 208 -19.21 6.88 -4.36
N LEU A 209 -20.24 7.44 -3.72
CA LEU A 209 -20.41 8.89 -3.58
C LEU A 209 -19.32 9.54 -2.71
N MET A 210 -18.57 8.73 -1.96
CA MET A 210 -17.45 9.20 -1.13
C MET A 210 -16.14 9.29 -1.88
N LYS A 211 -16.10 8.91 -3.17
CA LYS A 211 -14.89 8.94 -4.00
C LYS A 211 -15.12 9.86 -5.20
N PRO A 212 -14.08 10.61 -5.64
CA PRO A 212 -14.19 11.41 -6.85
C PRO A 212 -14.51 10.54 -8.07
N ALA A 213 -15.35 11.04 -8.97
CA ALA A 213 -15.78 10.28 -10.15
C ALA A 213 -14.63 9.91 -11.10
N TRP A 214 -13.55 10.68 -11.06
CA TRP A 214 -12.33 10.47 -11.84
C TRP A 214 -11.35 9.48 -11.22
N SER A 215 -11.56 9.06 -9.98
CA SER A 215 -10.62 8.22 -9.25
C SER A 215 -10.64 6.79 -9.79
N ASP A 216 -9.44 6.22 -9.94
CA ASP A 216 -9.24 4.80 -10.19
C ASP A 216 -9.32 3.99 -8.87
N ALA A 217 -8.98 2.70 -8.93
CA ALA A 217 -8.91 1.85 -7.74
C ALA A 217 -7.85 2.38 -6.75
N ALA A 218 -8.31 2.90 -5.61
CA ALA A 218 -7.46 3.49 -4.58
C ALA A 218 -7.08 2.48 -3.51
N HIS A 219 -6.26 2.91 -2.54
CA HIS A 219 -5.81 2.07 -1.45
C HIS A 219 -6.97 1.41 -0.68
N GLY A 220 -6.97 0.08 -0.62
CA GLY A 220 -7.98 -0.74 0.05
C GLY A 220 -9.24 -1.06 -0.77
N ASP A 221 -9.34 -0.62 -2.03
CA ASP A 221 -10.51 -0.91 -2.87
C ASP A 221 -10.68 -2.38 -3.25
N GLU A 222 -9.62 -3.18 -3.17
CA GLU A 222 -9.65 -4.62 -3.44
C GLU A 222 -10.29 -5.42 -2.29
N VAL A 223 -10.23 -4.90 -1.07
CA VAL A 223 -10.75 -5.52 0.16
C VAL A 223 -12.19 -6.03 0.02
N PRO A 224 -13.19 -5.23 -0.40
CA PRO A 224 -14.57 -5.72 -0.53
C PRO A 224 -14.69 -6.89 -1.50
N TYR A 225 -13.86 -6.96 -2.55
CA TYR A 225 -13.87 -8.07 -3.52
C TYR A 225 -13.27 -9.34 -2.95
N VAL A 226 -12.17 -9.21 -2.19
CA VAL A 226 -11.53 -10.34 -1.48
C VAL A 226 -12.47 -10.97 -0.46
N PHE A 227 -13.28 -10.17 0.23
CA PHE A 227 -14.20 -10.64 1.27
C PHE A 227 -15.62 -10.96 0.80
N GLY A 228 -15.90 -10.93 -0.50
CA GLY A 228 -17.21 -11.32 -1.01
C GLY A 228 -18.33 -10.32 -0.74
N ILE A 229 -18.02 -9.08 -0.35
CA ILE A 229 -19.04 -8.06 0.00
C ILE A 229 -20.04 -7.82 -1.14
N PRO A 230 -19.63 -7.75 -2.43
CA PRO A 230 -20.59 -7.62 -3.53
C PRO A 230 -21.68 -8.70 -3.55
N MET A 231 -21.43 -9.90 -3.03
CA MET A 231 -22.39 -11.00 -3.01
C MET A 231 -23.53 -10.82 -2.00
N ILE A 232 -23.29 -10.09 -0.91
CA ILE A 232 -24.31 -9.77 0.11
C ILE A 232 -24.94 -8.38 -0.10
N GLY A 233 -24.35 -7.57 -0.98
CA GLY A 233 -24.81 -6.22 -1.28
C GLY A 233 -24.14 -5.15 -0.42
N PRO A 234 -24.58 -3.88 -0.54
CA PRO A 234 -24.04 -2.76 0.24
C PRO A 234 -24.17 -3.00 1.76
N THR A 235 -23.16 -2.59 2.51
CA THR A 235 -23.13 -2.69 3.98
C THR A 235 -22.85 -1.33 4.61
N ASP A 236 -23.01 -1.18 5.92
CA ASP A 236 -22.67 0.07 6.62
C ASP A 236 -21.18 0.42 6.48
N LEU A 237 -20.31 -0.59 6.45
CA LEU A 237 -18.86 -0.40 6.30
C LEU A 237 -18.46 -0.15 4.83
N PHE A 238 -19.15 -0.79 3.89
CA PHE A 238 -18.93 -0.64 2.44
C PHE A 238 -20.23 -0.20 1.77
N PRO A 239 -20.57 1.11 1.83
CA PRO A 239 -21.80 1.65 1.26
C PRO A 239 -21.68 1.87 -0.26
N CYS A 240 -21.07 0.92 -0.96
CA CYS A 240 -20.91 0.93 -2.41
C CYS A 240 -22.12 0.28 -3.08
N ASN A 241 -22.59 0.87 -4.18
CA ASN A 241 -23.61 0.23 -4.99
C ASN A 241 -22.98 -0.79 -5.94
N PHE A 242 -22.80 -2.02 -5.47
CA PHE A 242 -22.17 -3.08 -6.24
C PHE A 242 -23.03 -3.52 -7.43
N SER A 243 -22.43 -3.48 -8.62
CA SER A 243 -23.02 -3.97 -9.86
C SER A 243 -22.88 -5.49 -9.98
N LYS A 244 -23.55 -6.08 -10.97
CA LYS A 244 -23.35 -7.50 -11.31
C LYS A 244 -21.91 -7.83 -11.75
N ASN A 245 -21.18 -6.85 -12.31
CA ASN A 245 -19.77 -7.06 -12.63
C ASN A 245 -18.92 -7.12 -11.36
N ASP A 246 -19.30 -6.41 -10.29
CA ASP A 246 -18.61 -6.47 -9.00
C ASP A 246 -18.80 -7.83 -8.33
N VAL A 247 -20.01 -8.40 -8.42
CA VAL A 247 -20.29 -9.77 -7.96
C VAL A 247 -19.44 -10.79 -8.71
N MET A 248 -19.37 -10.67 -10.03
CA MET A 248 -18.53 -11.54 -10.86
C MET A 248 -17.06 -11.41 -10.50
N LEU A 249 -16.52 -10.19 -10.40
CA LEU A 249 -15.11 -9.97 -10.07
C LEU A 249 -14.79 -10.48 -8.66
N SER A 250 -15.67 -10.26 -7.68
CA SER A 250 -15.46 -10.76 -6.32
C SER A 250 -15.41 -12.29 -6.28
N ALA A 251 -16.27 -12.97 -7.05
CA ALA A 251 -16.20 -14.43 -7.20
C ALA A 251 -14.86 -14.89 -7.81
N VAL A 252 -14.37 -14.17 -8.83
CA VAL A 252 -13.07 -14.43 -9.47
C VAL A 252 -11.92 -14.27 -8.49
N VAL A 253 -11.88 -13.14 -7.78
CA VAL A 253 -10.86 -12.81 -6.77
C VAL A 253 -10.84 -13.86 -5.67
N MET A 254 -11.98 -14.18 -5.07
CA MET A 254 -12.06 -15.22 -4.03
C MET A 254 -11.65 -16.60 -4.56
N THR A 255 -11.93 -16.92 -5.82
CA THR A 255 -11.47 -18.17 -6.44
C THR A 255 -9.95 -18.21 -6.48
N TYR A 256 -9.29 -17.17 -6.99
CA TYR A 256 -7.82 -17.10 -7.01
C TYR A 256 -7.20 -17.12 -5.61
N TRP A 257 -7.71 -16.31 -4.68
CA TRP A 257 -7.19 -16.22 -3.30
C TRP A 257 -7.33 -17.56 -2.57
N THR A 258 -8.50 -18.21 -2.66
CA THR A 258 -8.72 -19.49 -1.98
C THR A 258 -8.02 -20.64 -2.66
N ASN A 259 -7.83 -20.62 -3.99
CA ASN A 259 -6.99 -21.58 -4.70
C ASN A 259 -5.54 -21.50 -4.25
N PHE A 260 -5.00 -20.28 -4.16
CA PHE A 260 -3.68 -20.04 -3.62
C PHE A 260 -3.57 -20.52 -2.17
N ALA A 261 -4.55 -20.23 -1.31
CA ALA A 261 -4.58 -20.74 0.05
C ALA A 261 -4.61 -22.28 0.12
N LYS A 262 -5.32 -22.95 -0.80
CA LYS A 262 -5.41 -24.42 -0.85
C LYS A 262 -4.11 -25.07 -1.33
N THR A 263 -3.47 -24.52 -2.37
CA THR A 263 -2.43 -25.25 -3.13
C THR A 263 -1.12 -24.49 -3.34
N GLY A 264 -1.08 -23.17 -3.14
CA GLY A 264 0.04 -22.32 -3.55
C GLY A 264 -0.02 -21.93 -5.03
N ASP A 265 -1.03 -22.37 -5.77
CA ASP A 265 -1.27 -22.01 -7.17
C ASP A 265 -2.67 -21.38 -7.27
N PRO A 266 -2.79 -20.08 -7.65
CA PRO A 266 -4.08 -19.41 -7.75
C PRO A 266 -5.00 -20.06 -8.80
N ASN A 267 -4.46 -20.88 -9.71
CA ASN A 267 -5.25 -21.54 -10.75
C ASN A 267 -5.84 -22.89 -10.31
N LYS A 268 -5.54 -23.38 -9.10
CA LYS A 268 -5.92 -24.73 -8.66
C LYS A 268 -6.49 -24.79 -7.23
N PRO A 269 -7.47 -25.67 -6.97
CA PRO A 269 -8.03 -26.68 -7.88
C PRO A 269 -9.29 -26.20 -8.63
N VAL A 270 -9.83 -25.03 -8.29
CA VAL A 270 -11.11 -24.57 -8.83
C VAL A 270 -10.85 -23.76 -10.10
N PRO A 271 -11.34 -24.19 -11.27
CA PRO A 271 -11.23 -23.40 -12.50
C PRO A 271 -12.12 -22.14 -12.42
N GLN A 272 -11.74 -21.13 -13.20
CA GLN A 272 -12.54 -19.92 -13.38
C GLN A 272 -13.71 -20.21 -14.33
N ASP A 273 -14.78 -20.87 -13.87
CA ASP A 273 -15.97 -21.12 -14.71
C ASP A 273 -17.08 -20.11 -14.42
N THR A 274 -17.94 -19.81 -15.41
CA THR A 274 -19.20 -19.12 -15.16
C THR A 274 -20.20 -20.00 -14.40
N LYS A 275 -20.60 -19.55 -13.20
CA LYS A 275 -21.63 -20.18 -12.35
C LYS A 275 -22.68 -19.15 -11.94
N PHE A 276 -23.85 -19.61 -11.48
CA PHE A 276 -24.94 -18.74 -11.02
C PHE A 276 -24.49 -17.66 -10.02
N ILE A 277 -23.56 -17.98 -9.12
CA ILE A 277 -23.03 -17.06 -8.12
C ILE A 277 -22.39 -15.79 -8.71
N HIS A 278 -21.90 -15.84 -9.95
CA HIS A 278 -21.24 -14.71 -10.60
C HIS A 278 -22.24 -13.67 -11.11
N THR A 279 -23.51 -14.04 -11.33
CA THR A 279 -24.58 -13.21 -11.92
C THR A 279 -24.32 -12.66 -13.33
N LYS A 280 -23.11 -12.84 -13.85
CA LYS A 280 -22.58 -12.46 -15.18
C LYS A 280 -21.58 -13.53 -15.65
N ALA A 281 -21.31 -13.55 -16.95
CA ALA A 281 -20.24 -14.39 -17.51
C ALA A 281 -18.89 -14.00 -16.89
N ASN A 282 -18.14 -15.02 -16.44
CA ASN A 282 -16.79 -14.85 -15.93
C ASN A 282 -15.87 -14.44 -17.09
N ARG A 283 -15.14 -13.33 -16.94
CA ARG A 283 -14.22 -12.84 -17.97
C ARG A 283 -12.83 -13.45 -17.87
N PHE A 284 -12.61 -14.31 -16.89
CA PHE A 284 -11.32 -14.90 -16.54
C PHE A 284 -11.27 -16.41 -16.84
N GLU A 285 -12.24 -16.97 -17.59
CA GLU A 285 -12.27 -18.41 -17.89
C GLU A 285 -11.02 -18.91 -18.61
N GLU A 286 -10.48 -18.09 -19.50
CA GLU A 286 -9.26 -18.40 -20.27
C GLU A 286 -8.01 -17.70 -19.71
N VAL A 287 -8.11 -17.06 -18.54
CA VAL A 287 -7.01 -16.31 -17.93
C VAL A 287 -6.34 -17.20 -16.89
N ALA A 288 -5.18 -17.77 -17.24
CA ALA A 288 -4.31 -18.42 -16.28
C ALA A 288 -3.34 -17.40 -15.66
N TRP A 289 -3.33 -17.30 -14.33
CA TRP A 289 -2.40 -16.45 -13.62
C TRP A 289 -1.02 -17.10 -13.56
N SER A 290 -0.13 -16.65 -14.43
CA SER A 290 1.24 -17.16 -14.51
C SER A 290 2.06 -16.76 -13.29
N LYS A 291 3.04 -17.58 -12.92
CA LYS A 291 4.03 -17.22 -11.90
C LYS A 291 4.78 -15.97 -12.35
N TYR A 292 5.07 -15.10 -11.39
CA TYR A 292 5.94 -13.97 -11.58
C TYR A 292 7.39 -14.45 -11.74
N ASN A 293 8.10 -13.87 -12.71
CA ASN A 293 9.53 -14.04 -12.89
C ASN A 293 10.11 -12.70 -13.37
N PRO A 294 11.12 -12.14 -12.69
CA PRO A 294 11.80 -10.91 -13.10
C PRO A 294 12.54 -11.04 -14.42
#